data_AF-A3PAI6-F1
#
_entry.id   AF-A3PAI6-F1
#
_cell.length_a   1.000
_cell.length_b   1.000
_cell.length_c   1.000
_cell.angle_alpha   90.00
_cell.angle_beta   90.00
_cell.angle_gamma   90.00
#
_symmetry.space_group_name_H-M   'P 1'
#
loop_
_entity.id
_entity.type
_entity.pdbx_description
1 polymer ?
#
loop_
_entity_poly.entity_id
_entity_poly.type
_entity_poly.pdbx_seq_one_letter_code
_entity_poly.pdbx_strand_id
1 'polypeptide(L)' 'MTDSIPKKPLKKGSLVFVDKENYIKSIEALASDHDLPNYVFEGPGEILSVKDEYAQIRWRRPVPDVWFKLEQLKEYLQ' A
#
# COMPACT_ATOMS: atom_id res chain seq x y z
N MET A 1 -20.44 -9.72 -14.77
CA MET A 1 -20.38 -9.76 -13.30
C MET A 1 -18.92 -9.87 -12.96
N THR A 2 -18.28 -8.79 -12.51
CA THR A 2 -16.84 -8.85 -12.19
C THR A 2 -16.72 -9.52 -10.83
N ASP A 3 -16.35 -10.80 -10.83
CA ASP A 3 -15.99 -11.51 -9.61
C ASP A 3 -14.87 -10.73 -8.92
N SER A 4 -15.22 -10.05 -7.83
CA SER A 4 -14.24 -9.44 -6.93
C SER A 4 -13.44 -10.58 -6.33
N ILE A 5 -12.30 -10.89 -6.93
CA ILE A 5 -11.31 -11.84 -6.39
C ILE A 5 -11.16 -11.48 -4.92
N PRO A 6 -11.46 -12.39 -3.97
CA PRO A 6 -11.40 -12.07 -2.56
C PRO A 6 -9.97 -11.65 -2.24
N LYS A 7 -9.79 -10.34 -2.04
CA LYS A 7 -8.51 -9.73 -1.66
C LYS A 7 -8.11 -10.41 -0.36
N LYS A 8 -7.10 -11.27 -0.41
CA LYS A 8 -6.59 -11.95 0.78
C LYS A 8 -6.33 -10.88 1.84
N PRO A 9 -6.76 -11.08 3.09
CA PRO A 9 -6.56 -10.07 4.12
C PRO A 9 -5.06 -9.79 4.25
N LEU A 10 -4.69 -8.55 3.98
CA LEU A 10 -3.32 -8.06 4.12
C LEU A 10 -2.93 -8.15 5.60
N LYS A 11 -1.83 -8.83 5.89
CA LYS A 11 -1.37 -9.08 7.25
C LYS A 11 0.09 -8.70 7.41
N LYS A 12 0.54 -8.58 8.64
CA LYS A 12 1.97 -8.40 8.96
C LYS A 12 2.82 -9.46 8.24
N GLY A 13 3.89 -9.01 7.61
CA GLY A 13 4.80 -9.82 6.80
C GLY A 13 4.37 -10.03 5.34
N SER A 14 3.17 -9.60 4.93
CA SER A 14 2.79 -9.60 3.52
C SER A 14 3.61 -8.59 2.73
N LEU A 15 3.97 -8.96 1.49
CA LEU A 15 4.54 -8.04 0.52
C LEU A 15 3.43 -7.34 -0.23
N VAL A 16 3.57 -6.03 -0.42
CA VAL A 16 2.58 -5.16 -1.03
C VAL A 16 3.21 -4.09 -1.91
N PHE A 17 2.37 -3.49 -2.74
CA PHE A 17 2.64 -2.23 -3.42
C PHE A 17 1.39 -1.34 -3.31
N VAL A 18 1.58 -0.02 -3.44
CA VAL A 18 0.47 0.92 -3.41
C VAL A 18 -0.21 0.93 -4.78
N ASP A 19 -1.53 0.87 -4.77
CA ASP A 19 -2.35 1.02 -5.95
C ASP A 19 -2.51 2.50 -6.31
N LYS A 20 -1.86 2.92 -7.40
CA LYS A 20 -1.85 4.33 -7.83
C LYS A 20 -3.26 4.88 -8.05
N GLU A 21 -4.18 4.09 -8.60
CA GLU A 21 -5.54 4.55 -8.90
C GLU A 21 -6.38 4.82 -7.64
N ASN A 22 -6.22 3.98 -6.62
CA ASN A 22 -6.90 4.14 -5.34
C ASN A 22 -6.23 5.20 -4.48
N TYR A 23 -4.90 5.32 -4.54
CA TYR A 23 -4.15 6.34 -3.83
C TYR A 23 -4.50 7.76 -4.32
N ILE A 24 -4.49 8.03 -5.62
CA ILE A 24 -4.77 9.38 -6.17
C ILE A 24 -6.19 9.87 -5.81
N LYS A 25 -7.15 8.97 -5.61
CA LYS A 25 -8.53 9.31 -5.22
C LYS A 25 -8.70 9.51 -3.71
N SER A 26 -7.64 9.38 -2.93
CA SER A 26 -7.71 9.37 -1.48
C SER A 26 -7.52 10.76 -0.88
N ILE A 27 -7.99 10.93 0.35
CA ILE A 27 -7.81 12.17 1.11
C ILE A 27 -6.34 12.42 1.46
N GLU A 28 -5.56 11.35 1.61
CA GLU A 28 -4.13 11.40 1.93
C GLU A 28 -3.32 11.95 0.75
N ALA A 29 -3.67 11.57 -0.47
CA ALA A 29 -3.08 12.16 -1.67
C ALA A 29 -3.44 13.65 -1.77
N LEU A 30 -4.71 14.02 -1.52
CA LEU A 30 -5.15 15.42 -1.53
C LEU A 30 -4.44 16.29 -0.49
N ALA A 31 -4.12 15.73 0.68
CA ALA A 31 -3.45 16.43 1.77
C ALA A 31 -1.91 16.45 1.64
N SER A 32 -1.34 15.61 0.78
CA SER A 32 0.11 15.45 0.63
C SER A 32 0.55 15.71 -0.81
N ASP A 33 0.73 14.65 -1.61
CA ASP A 33 1.16 14.72 -3.00
C ASP A 33 0.48 13.57 -3.77
N HIS A 34 0.11 13.84 -5.03
CA HIS A 34 -0.48 12.83 -5.91
C HIS A 34 0.59 11.97 -6.59
N ASP A 35 1.84 12.44 -6.68
CA ASP A 35 2.92 11.77 -7.40
C ASP A 35 4.03 11.29 -6.45
N LEU A 36 3.76 10.15 -5.80
CA LEU A 36 4.77 9.49 -4.97
C LEU A 36 5.90 8.89 -5.81
N PRO A 37 7.10 8.69 -5.23
CA PRO A 37 8.18 8.01 -5.92
C PRO A 37 7.79 6.61 -6.43
N ASN A 38 8.27 6.23 -7.61
CA ASN A 38 7.90 4.98 -8.30
C ASN A 38 8.02 3.71 -7.44
N TYR A 39 9.01 3.65 -6.54
CA TYR A 39 9.22 2.47 -5.68
C TYR A 39 8.02 2.13 -4.78
N VAL A 40 7.17 3.11 -4.49
CA VAL A 40 5.95 2.93 -3.69
C VAL A 40 4.90 2.13 -4.47
N PHE A 41 4.82 2.36 -5.78
CA PHE A 41 3.89 1.68 -6.69
C PHE A 41 4.49 0.39 -7.30
N GLU A 42 5.81 0.31 -7.46
CA GLU A 42 6.52 -0.88 -7.95
C GLU A 42 6.61 -1.97 -6.88
N GLY A 43 6.82 -1.57 -5.62
CA GLY A 43 7.11 -2.50 -4.53
C GLY A 43 8.45 -3.25 -4.70
N PRO A 44 8.65 -4.34 -3.96
CA PRO A 44 7.84 -4.77 -2.83
C PRO A 44 8.12 -3.91 -1.59
N GLY A 45 7.06 -3.51 -0.90
CA GLY A 45 7.08 -3.06 0.49
C GLY A 45 6.57 -4.16 1.41
N GLU A 46 7.09 -4.27 2.62
CA GLU A 46 6.65 -5.25 3.63
C GLU A 46 5.76 -4.59 4.68
N ILE A 47 4.63 -5.21 5.01
CA ILE A 47 3.77 -4.77 6.10
C ILE A 47 4.44 -5.11 7.45
N LEU A 48 4.84 -4.09 8.20
CA LEU A 48 5.40 -4.24 9.55
C LEU A 48 4.34 -4.36 10.64
N SER A 49 3.27 -3.58 10.49
CA SER A 49 2.21 -3.45 11.48
C SER A 49 0.90 -3.07 10.79
N VAL A 50 -0.21 -3.48 11.37
CA VAL A 50 -1.56 -3.09 10.96
C VAL A 50 -2.24 -2.49 12.18
N LYS A 51 -2.79 -1.29 12.02
CA LYS A 51 -3.57 -0.60 13.05
C LYS A 51 -4.83 -0.06 12.40
N ASP A 52 -5.98 -0.53 12.90
CA ASP A 52 -7.29 -0.19 12.36
C ASP A 52 -7.32 -0.44 10.84
N GLU A 53 -7.55 0.60 10.05
CA GLU A 53 -7.63 0.54 8.58
C GLU A 53 -6.30 0.83 7.88
N TYR A 54 -5.21 0.98 8.63
CA TYR A 54 -3.90 1.38 8.12
C TYR A 54 -2.84 0.31 8.31
N ALA A 55 -1.89 0.24 7.39
CA ALA A 55 -0.72 -0.60 7.45
C ALA A 55 0.55 0.24 7.35
N GLN A 56 1.53 -0.09 8.21
CA GLN A 56 2.87 0.47 8.15
C GLN A 56 3.73 -0.36 7.20
N ILE A 57 4.27 0.29 6.18
CA ILE A 57 5.02 -0.34 5.11
C ILE A 57 6.50 0.06 5.21
N ARG A 58 7.37 -0.94 5.04
CA ARG A 58 8.82 -0.76 4.95
C ARG A 58 9.36 -1.24 3.62
N TRP A 59 10.25 -0.47 3.03
CA TRP A 59 11.00 -0.86 1.84
C TRP A 59 12.43 -1.23 2.19
N ARG A 60 13.07 -2.05 1.34
CA ARG A 60 14.51 -2.34 1.40
C ARG A 60 15.34 -1.17 0.84
N ARG A 61 15.09 0.04 1.32
CA ARG A 61 15.73 1.30 0.90
C ARG A 61 15.92 2.19 2.15
N PRO A 62 16.88 3.14 2.17
CA PRO A 62 17.10 4.04 3.30
C PRO A 62 16.04 5.15 3.35
N VAL A 63 14.76 4.75 3.39
CA VAL A 63 13.58 5.61 3.44
C VAL A 63 12.80 5.31 4.72
N PRO A 64 12.06 6.28 5.28
CA PRO A 64 11.21 6.04 6.43
C PRO A 64 10.10 5.02 6.12
N ASP A 65 9.63 4.35 7.16
CA ASP A 65 8.41 3.55 7.08
C ASP A 65 7.20 4.46 6.89
N VAL A 66 6.25 4.08 6.03
CA VAL A 66 5.10 4.93 5.68
C VAL A 66 3.79 4.20 5.98
N TRP A 67 2.79 4.95 6.43
CA TRP A 67 1.45 4.43 6.69
C TRP A 67 0.54 4.65 5.48
N PHE A 68 -0.12 3.58 5.04
CA PHE A 68 -1.12 3.60 3.97
C PHE A 68 -2.40 2.92 4.44
N LYS A 69 -3.54 3.31 3.87
CA LYS A 69 -4.79 2.56 4.08
C LYS A 69 -4.69 1.19 3.45
N LEU A 70 -5.27 0.18 4.10
CA LEU A 70 -5.34 -1.19 3.58
C LEU A 70 -6.04 -1.26 2.20
N GLU A 71 -6.98 -0.35 1.95
CA GLU A 71 -7.68 -0.24 0.67
C GLU A 71 -6.74 0.18 -0.47
N GLN A 72 -5.76 1.04 -0.18
CA GLN A 72 -4.76 1.54 -1.15
C GLN A 72 -3.69 0.51 -1.47
N LEU A 73 -3.60 -0.60 -0.76
CA LEU A 73 -2.54 -1.59 -0.91
C LEU A 73 -3.00 -2.79 -1.73
N LYS A 74 -2.15 -3.31 -2.62
CA LYS A 74 -2.34 -4.58 -3.32
C LYS A 74 -1.28 -5.57 -2.88
N GLU A 75 -1.64 -6.85 -2.79
CA GLU A 75 -0.66 -7.92 -2.52
C GLU A 75 0.32 -7.99 -3.69
N TYR A 76 1.62 -7.97 -3.39
CA TYR A 76 2.67 -8.17 -4.36
C TYR A 76 2.79 -9.68 -4.61
N LEU A 77 2.24 -10.14 -5.73
CA LEU A 77 2.41 -11.52 -6.20
C LEU A 77 3.79 -11.61 -6.86
N GLN A 78 4.66 -12.42 -6.27
CA GLN A 78 6.00 -12.69 -6.79
C GLN A 78 5.97 -13.62 -8.01
#